data_AF-D3BNN0-F1
#
_entry.id   AF-D3BNN0-F1
#
_cell.length_a   1.000
_cell.length_b   1.000
_cell.length_c   1.000
_cell.angle_alpha   90.00
_cell.angle_beta   90.00
_cell.angle_gamma   90.00
#
_symmetry.space_group_name_H-M   'P 1'
#
loop_
_entity.id
_entity.type
_entity.pdbx_description
1 polymer ?
#
loop_
_entity_poly.entity_id
_entity_poly.type
_entity_poly.pdbx_seq_one_letter_code
_entity_poly.pdbx_strand_id
1 'polypeptide(L)'
;MSSRKTIAPTNFKSAKACTGCGLVKTQQQFDENGCENCGGGRRRASTTTTPNFEGVIAVLKPNESWIARKQGLDSRVPGCYALNMTDK
;
A
#
# COMPACT_ATOMS: atom_id res chain seq x y z
N MET A 1 -16.41 15.62 -13.58
CA MET A 1 -16.47 14.39 -12.76
C MET A 1 -15.05 14.01 -12.37
N SER A 2 -14.64 14.21 -11.12
CA SER A 2 -13.30 13.80 -10.68
C SER A 2 -13.27 12.28 -10.65
N SER A 3 -12.47 11.65 -11.53
CA SER A 3 -12.21 10.21 -11.50
C SER A 3 -11.83 9.81 -10.08
N ARG A 4 -12.54 8.85 -9.48
CA ARG A 4 -12.21 8.34 -8.15
C ARG A 4 -10.78 7.78 -8.20
N LYS A 5 -9.88 8.39 -7.45
CA LYS A 5 -8.51 7.87 -7.28
C LYS A 5 -8.59 6.56 -6.51
N THR A 6 -8.22 5.46 -7.15
CA THR A 6 -8.29 4.13 -6.55
C THR A 6 -6.99 3.81 -5.82
N ILE A 7 -7.09 3.51 -4.53
CA ILE A 7 -5.97 3.08 -3.67
C ILE A 7 -5.56 1.63 -3.97
N ALA A 8 -6.51 0.79 -4.37
CA ALA A 8 -6.23 -0.59 -4.78
C ALA A 8 -5.33 -0.64 -6.03
N PRO A 9 -4.43 -1.62 -6.15
CA PRO A 9 -3.58 -1.78 -7.33
C PRO A 9 -4.46 -1.96 -8.58
N THR A 10 -4.21 -1.17 -9.63
CA THR A 10 -4.93 -1.31 -10.91
C THR A 10 -4.63 -2.63 -11.60
N ASN A 11 -3.45 -3.18 -11.34
CA ASN A 11 -3.02 -4.54 -11.68
C ASN A 11 -1.83 -4.92 -10.78
N PHE A 12 -1.39 -6.18 -10.87
CA PHE A 12 -0.23 -6.66 -10.10
C PHE A 12 1.08 -6.67 -10.90
N LYS A 13 1.07 -6.23 -12.17
CA LYS A 13 2.27 -6.08 -12.98
C LYS A 13 3.09 -4.94 -12.39
N SER A 14 4.34 -5.23 -12.00
CA SER A 14 5.20 -4.24 -11.34
C SER A 14 4.58 -3.63 -10.08
N ALA A 15 3.77 -4.41 -9.35
CA ALA A 15 3.30 -4.02 -8.03
C ALA A 15 4.49 -3.83 -7.09
N LYS A 16 4.35 -2.87 -6.18
CA LYS A 16 5.32 -2.57 -5.15
C LYS A 16 4.60 -2.47 -3.80
N ALA A 17 5.31 -2.78 -2.73
CA ALA A 17 4.87 -2.50 -1.37
C ALA A 17 5.59 -1.26 -0.83
N CYS A 18 4.89 -0.39 -0.09
CA CYS A 18 5.51 0.71 0.62
C CYS A 18 6.37 0.19 1.77
N THR A 19 7.66 0.54 1.81
CA THR A 19 8.57 0.08 2.88
C THR A 19 8.18 0.62 4.27
N GLY A 20 7.43 1.72 4.35
CA GLY A 20 6.93 2.26 5.61
C GLY A 20 5.75 1.46 6.18
N CYS A 21 4.69 1.29 5.39
CA CYS A 21 3.39 0.80 5.88
C CYS A 21 2.88 -0.50 5.21
N GLY A 22 3.58 -1.03 4.21
CA GLY A 22 3.18 -2.24 3.50
C GLY A 22 2.06 -2.06 2.47
N LEU A 23 1.54 -0.85 2.24
CA LEU A 23 0.52 -0.61 1.21
C LEU A 23 1.02 -1.06 -0.17
N VAL A 24 0.19 -1.75 -0.94
CA VAL A 24 0.53 -2.32 -2.25
C VAL A 24 -0.22 -1.58 -3.34
N LYS A 25 0.53 -1.02 -4.30
CA LYS A 25 0.01 -0.36 -5.52
C LYS A 25 0.96 -0.62 -6.68
N THR A 26 0.57 -0.23 -7.90
CA THR A 26 1.51 -0.17 -9.02
C THR A 26 2.55 0.93 -8.81
N GLN A 27 3.73 0.80 -9.41
CA GLN A 27 4.75 1.85 -9.41
C GLN A 27 4.16 3.21 -9.86
N GLN A 28 3.39 3.22 -10.95
CA GLN A 28 2.72 4.40 -11.47
C GLN A 28 1.79 5.06 -10.42
N GLN A 29 0.98 4.27 -9.71
CA GLN A 29 0.09 4.81 -8.68
C GLN A 29 0.85 5.44 -7.51
N PHE A 30 2.04 4.93 -7.16
CA PHE A 30 2.91 5.57 -6.18
C PHE A 30 3.56 6.84 -6.71
N ASP A 31 3.98 6.86 -7.98
CA ASP A 31 4.59 8.05 -8.59
C ASP A 31 3.57 9.20 -8.70
N GLU A 32 2.31 8.89 -9.03
CA GLU A 32 1.25 9.89 -9.19
C GLU A 32 0.64 10.37 -7.87
N ASN A 33 0.48 9.48 -6.89
CA ASN A 33 -0.32 9.76 -5.69
C ASN A 33 0.44 9.60 -4.38
N GLY A 34 1.69 9.14 -4.42
CA GLY A 34 2.46 8.85 -3.21
C GLY A 34 1.88 7.70 -2.41
N CYS A 35 2.17 7.65 -1.11
CA CYS A 35 1.56 6.70 -0.18
C CYS A 35 0.60 7.45 0.76
N GLU A 36 -0.63 6.97 0.83
CA GLU A 36 -1.75 7.54 1.58
C GLU A 36 -1.54 7.47 3.11
N ASN A 37 -0.78 6.47 3.58
CA ASN A 37 -0.48 6.31 5.00
C ASN A 37 0.77 7.06 5.47
N CYS A 38 1.69 7.38 4.56
CA CYS A 38 3.02 7.90 4.90
C CYS A 38 3.24 9.36 4.47
N GLY A 39 2.18 10.06 4.04
CA GLY A 39 2.23 11.49 3.70
C GLY A 39 3.17 11.82 2.54
N GLY A 40 3.34 10.87 1.61
CA GLY A 40 4.39 10.88 0.58
C GLY A 40 4.21 11.94 -0.51
N GLY A 41 4.45 13.20 -0.19
CA GLY A 41 4.52 14.29 -1.17
C GLY A 41 5.94 14.71 -1.58
N ARG A 42 7.00 14.22 -0.90
CA ARG A 42 8.37 14.72 -1.10
C ARG A 42 9.46 13.66 -1.31
N ARG A 43 9.20 12.38 -1.06
CA ARG A 43 10.16 11.30 -1.34
C ARG A 43 9.75 10.58 -2.61
N ARG A 44 10.70 10.37 -3.52
CA ARG A 44 10.48 9.60 -4.76
C ARG A 44 10.03 8.19 -4.41
N ALA A 45 8.95 7.71 -5.02
CA ALA A 45 8.38 6.39 -4.76
C ALA A 45 9.41 5.26 -4.88
N SER A 46 10.37 5.37 -5.81
CA SER A 46 11.46 4.41 -5.97
C SER A 46 12.33 4.21 -4.73
N THR A 47 12.38 5.20 -3.82
CA THR A 47 13.15 5.12 -2.56
C THR A 47 12.32 4.67 -1.37
N THR A 48 11.00 4.56 -1.52
CA THR A 48 10.06 4.26 -0.42
C THR A 48 9.18 3.05 -0.72
N THR A 49 9.54 2.28 -1.75
CA THR A 49 8.80 1.09 -2.17
C THR A 49 9.75 -0.04 -2.54
N THR A 50 9.29 -1.27 -2.40
CA THR A 50 10.04 -2.49 -2.74
C THR A 50 9.21 -3.40 -3.64
N PRO A 51 9.81 -4.08 -4.65
CA PRO A 51 9.16 -5.20 -5.33
C PRO A 51 9.19 -6.50 -4.52
N ASN A 52 10.03 -6.58 -3.49
CA ASN A 52 10.29 -7.80 -2.73
C ASN A 52 9.29 -7.92 -1.58
N PHE A 53 8.08 -8.32 -1.92
CA PHE A 53 7.03 -8.63 -0.96
C PHE A 53 6.29 -9.91 -1.34
N GLU A 54 5.71 -10.56 -0.34
CA GLU A 54 4.96 -11.80 -0.50
C GLU A 54 3.57 -11.63 0.09
N GLY A 55 2.58 -12.16 -0.64
CA GLY A 55 1.19 -12.20 -0.21
C GLY A 55 0.52 -10.82 -0.17
N VAL A 56 -0.79 -10.79 -0.36
CA VAL A 56 -1.58 -9.56 -0.35
C VAL A 56 -2.86 -9.76 0.45
N ILE A 57 -3.14 -8.86 1.39
CA ILE A 57 -4.43 -8.76 2.07
C ILE A 57 -5.16 -7.53 1.57
N ALA A 58 -6.41 -7.69 1.13
CA ALA A 58 -7.32 -6.58 0.92
C ALA A 58 -8.04 -6.22 2.23
N VAL A 59 -7.75 -5.04 2.77
CA VAL A 59 -8.37 -4.54 4.00
C VAL A 59 -9.43 -3.50 3.63
N LEU A 60 -10.69 -3.84 3.89
CA LEU A 60 -11.85 -2.97 3.60
C LEU A 60 -12.23 -2.10 4.79
N LYS A 61 -12.21 -2.69 6.00
CA LYS A 61 -12.55 -2.02 7.26
C LYS A 61 -11.46 -2.30 8.31
N PRO A 62 -10.39 -1.51 8.32
CA PRO A 62 -9.20 -1.77 9.15
C PRO A 62 -9.50 -1.81 10.65
N ASN A 63 -10.33 -0.91 11.14
CA ASN A 63 -10.72 -0.82 12.55
C ASN A 63 -11.61 -1.99 13.02
N GLU A 64 -12.44 -2.55 12.14
CA GLU A 64 -13.31 -3.69 12.45
C GLU A 64 -12.59 -5.05 12.30
N SER A 65 -11.61 -5.15 11.41
CA SER A 65 -10.93 -6.41 11.08
C SER A 65 -9.92 -6.87 12.13
N TRP A 66 -10.09 -8.09 12.64
CA TRP A 66 -9.10 -8.74 13.52
C TRP A 66 -7.76 -8.96 12.83
N ILE A 67 -7.78 -9.37 11.55
CA ILE A 67 -6.55 -9.56 10.77
C ILE A 67 -5.82 -8.24 10.58
N ALA A 68 -6.55 -7.14 10.32
CA ALA A 68 -5.93 -5.82 10.19
C ALA A 68 -5.24 -5.39 11.49
N ARG A 69 -5.91 -5.54 12.64
CA ARG A 69 -5.29 -5.30 13.96
C ARG A 69 -4.05 -6.18 14.20
N LYS A 70 -4.14 -7.47 13.88
CA LYS A 70 -3.00 -8.40 14.02
C LYS A 70 -1.80 -8.03 13.16
N GLN A 71 -2.02 -7.39 12.02
CA GLN A 71 -0.98 -6.89 11.13
C GLN A 71 -0.59 -5.42 11.38
N GLY A 72 -1.12 -4.77 12.44
CA GLY A 72 -0.86 -3.35 12.72
C GLY A 72 -1.40 -2.38 11.65
N LEU A 73 -2.45 -2.79 10.94
CA LEU A 73 -3.09 -2.06 9.84
C LEU A 73 -4.36 -1.32 10.27
N ASP A 74 -4.77 -1.42 11.53
CA ASP A 74 -6.06 -0.93 12.05
C ASP A 74 -6.25 0.60 11.99
N SER A 75 -5.16 1.35 11.93
CA SER A 75 -5.13 2.81 11.74
C SER A 75 -4.81 3.24 10.30
N ARG A 76 -4.71 2.30 9.36
CA ARG A 76 -4.33 2.56 7.97
C ARG A 76 -5.55 2.77 7.08
N VAL A 77 -5.37 3.35 5.90
CA VAL A 77 -6.46 3.51 4.92
C VAL A 77 -6.92 2.14 4.37
N PRO A 78 -8.19 1.98 3.96
CA PRO A 78 -8.61 0.81 3.20
C PRO A 78 -7.78 0.62 1.93
N GLY A 79 -7.31 -0.61 1.68
CA GLY A 79 -6.40 -0.88 0.57
C GLY A 79 -5.81 -2.29 0.60
N CYS A 80 -4.93 -2.58 -0.36
CA CYS A 80 -4.18 -3.82 -0.41
C CYS A 80 -2.85 -3.65 0.34
N TYR A 81 -2.47 -4.62 1.17
CA TYR A 81 -1.25 -4.59 1.97
C TYR A 81 -0.47 -5.88 1.78
N ALA A 82 0.87 -5.78 1.78
CA ALA A 82 1.75 -6.93 1.74
C ALA A 82 1.64 -7.72 3.06
N LEU A 83 1.63 -9.05 2.96
CA LEU A 83 1.70 -9.93 4.13
C LEU A 83 3.11 -9.93 4.73
N ASN A 84 4.12 -9.96 3.86
CA ASN A 84 5.52 -9.94 4.24
C ASN A 84 6.34 -9.08 3.27
N MET A 85 7.42 -8.47 3.74
CA MET A 85 8.38 -7.70 2.93
C MET A 85 9.78 -8.18 3.24
N THR A 86 10.52 -8.63 2.23
CA THR A 86 11.82 -9.29 2.41
C THR A 86 12.97 -8.30 2.66
N ASP A 87 12.77 -7.03 2.30
CA ASP A 87 13.79 -5.97 2.45
C ASP A 87 13.73 -5.24 3.80
N LYS A 88 13.02 -5.79 4.79
CA LYS A 88 12.87 -5.21 6.14
C LYS A 88 13.67 -5.96 7.20
#